data_AF-A0A9E0KSX8-F1
#
_entry.id   AF-A0A9E0KSX8-F1
#
_cell.length_a   1.000
_cell.length_b   1.000
_cell.length_c   1.000
_cell.angle_alpha   90.00
_cell.angle_beta   90.00
_cell.angle_gamma   90.00
#
_symmetry.space_group_name_H-M   'P 1'
#
loop_
_entity.id
_entity.type
_entity.pdbx_description
1 polymer ?
#
loop_
_entity_poly.entity_id
_entity_poly.type
_entity_poly.pdbx_seq_one_letter_code
_entity_poly.pdbx_strand_id
1 'polypeptide(L)'
;MIINDQIDYFQSGRYLKNLERRYRKDHLFRSFGFFSLGISFLCLVMILGNILIDGLPSFMKRTVTIPFTLEQQILVQKSESPLKTLSILLEKELSDAIDSDHIDPDVMSLISPYAAGDFLQQILSFELPKKETMIRLNASDDLDQYFRHPKETLLQEKQITWAQTLNSKDLITRHFNI
;
A
#
# COMPACT_ATOMS: atom_id res chain seq x y z
N MET A 1 72.01 16.24 -36.88
CA MET A 1 71.14 15.63 -37.92
C MET A 1 69.96 14.81 -37.37
N ILE A 2 69.85 14.58 -36.05
CA ILE A 2 68.77 13.77 -35.45
C ILE A 2 67.47 14.58 -35.17
N ILE A 3 67.58 15.90 -35.03
CA ILE A 3 66.45 16.78 -34.67
C ILE A 3 65.51 17.01 -35.86
N ASN A 4 66.01 17.01 -37.10
CA ASN A 4 65.20 17.33 -38.29
C ASN A 4 64.23 16.19 -38.65
N ASP A 5 64.67 14.94 -38.46
CA ASP A 5 63.89 13.73 -38.79
C ASP A 5 62.69 13.52 -37.85
N GLN A 6 62.81 13.98 -36.59
CA GLN A 6 61.70 14.00 -35.63
C GLN A 6 60.64 15.02 -36.05
N ILE A 7 61.04 16.21 -36.52
CA ILE A 7 60.11 17.27 -36.94
C ILE A 7 59.33 16.83 -38.20
N ASP A 8 60.00 16.18 -39.15
CA ASP A 8 59.35 15.62 -40.35
C ASP A 8 58.41 14.45 -40.04
N TYR A 9 58.70 13.65 -39.01
CA TYR A 9 57.79 12.59 -38.54
C TYR A 9 56.46 13.15 -38.01
N PHE A 10 56.51 14.25 -37.24
CA PHE A 10 55.31 14.94 -36.74
C PHE A 10 54.52 15.67 -37.84
N GLN A 11 55.17 16.11 -38.92
CA GLN A 11 54.51 16.72 -40.09
C GLN A 11 54.04 15.70 -41.14
N SER A 12 54.40 14.42 -41.00
CA SER A 12 53.97 13.38 -41.94
C SER A 12 52.45 13.12 -41.84
N GLY A 13 51.76 13.07 -42.98
CA GLY A 13 50.32 12.78 -43.02
C GLY A 13 49.90 11.44 -42.38
N ARG A 14 50.86 10.55 -42.10
CA ARG A 14 50.65 9.30 -41.35
C ARG A 14 50.45 9.54 -39.85
N TYR A 15 51.12 10.53 -39.24
CA TYR A 15 50.93 10.87 -37.82
C TYR A 15 49.54 11.45 -37.57
N LEU A 16 49.11 12.42 -38.39
CA LEU A 16 47.78 13.03 -38.32
C LEU A 16 46.65 11.99 -38.48
N LYS A 17 46.80 11.05 -39.42
CA LYS A 17 45.83 9.98 -39.67
C LYS A 17 45.72 8.99 -38.50
N ASN A 18 46.83 8.71 -37.82
CA ASN A 18 46.84 7.87 -36.62
C ASN A 18 46.24 8.59 -35.40
N LEU A 19 46.48 9.90 -35.27
CA LEU A 19 45.86 10.75 -34.25
C LEU A 19 44.34 10.78 -34.42
N GLU A 20 43.86 11.07 -35.63
CA GLU A 20 42.44 11.16 -35.95
C GLU A 20 41.71 9.82 -35.68
N ARG A 21 42.35 8.70 -36.00
CA ARG A 21 41.83 7.36 -35.70
C ARG A 21 41.70 7.10 -34.19
N ARG A 22 42.58 7.66 -33.37
CA ARG A 22 42.52 7.55 -31.91
C ARG A 22 41.44 8.45 -31.34
N TYR A 23 41.36 9.70 -31.78
CA TYR A 23 40.29 10.63 -31.37
C TYR A 23 38.88 10.09 -31.68
N ARG A 24 38.68 9.43 -32.84
CA ARG A 24 37.39 8.80 -33.17
C ARG A 24 37.02 7.65 -32.23
N LYS A 25 38.00 6.83 -31.83
CA LYS A 25 37.78 5.73 -30.88
C LYS A 25 37.47 6.25 -29.48
N ASP A 26 38.14 7.32 -29.06
CA ASP A 26 37.88 7.97 -27.77
C ASP A 26 36.48 8.59 -27.72
N HIS A 27 36.01 9.17 -28.83
CA HIS A 27 34.64 9.71 -28.93
C HIS A 27 33.60 8.60 -28.85
N LEU A 28 33.77 7.50 -29.59
CA LEU A 28 32.87 6.35 -29.55
C LEU A 28 32.77 5.77 -28.13
N PHE A 29 33.92 5.56 -27.46
CA PHE A 29 33.94 5.06 -26.08
C PHE A 29 33.19 5.98 -25.11
N ARG A 30 33.41 7.30 -25.21
CA ARG A 30 32.68 8.29 -24.41
C ARG A 30 31.18 8.28 -24.72
N SER A 31 30.79 8.21 -25.98
CA SER A 31 29.37 8.12 -26.37
C SER A 31 28.72 6.87 -25.78
N PHE A 32 29.33 5.69 -25.90
CA PHE A 32 28.80 4.46 -25.30
C PHE A 32 28.72 4.54 -23.76
N GLY A 33 29.69 5.19 -23.11
CA GLY A 33 29.63 5.46 -21.67
C GLY A 33 28.43 6.34 -21.30
N PHE A 34 28.20 7.43 -22.02
CA PHE A 34 27.04 8.30 -21.82
C PHE A 34 25.71 7.59 -22.11
N PHE A 35 25.65 6.77 -23.16
CA PHE A 35 24.47 5.95 -23.46
C PHE A 35 24.19 4.96 -22.33
N SER A 36 25.22 4.28 -21.81
CA SER A 36 25.07 3.35 -20.68
C SER A 36 24.56 4.05 -19.42
N LEU A 37 25.09 5.25 -19.13
CA LEU A 37 24.61 6.06 -18.00
C LEU A 37 23.15 6.47 -18.18
N GLY A 38 22.77 6.88 -19.40
CA GLY A 38 21.39 7.22 -19.73
C GLY A 38 20.43 6.05 -19.56
N ILE A 39 20.81 4.87 -20.06
CA ILE A 39 20.02 3.64 -19.91
C ILE A 39 19.88 3.24 -18.44
N SER A 40 20.98 3.33 -17.68
CA SER A 40 20.97 3.02 -16.24
C SER A 40 20.06 3.98 -15.48
N PHE A 41 20.14 5.28 -15.78
CA PHE A 41 19.27 6.28 -15.18
C PHE A 41 17.80 6.07 -15.54
N LEU A 42 17.52 5.73 -16.79
CA LEU A 42 16.16 5.46 -17.25
C LEU A 42 15.56 4.22 -16.57
N CYS A 43 16.36 3.16 -16.42
CA CYS A 43 15.99 1.97 -15.66
C CYS A 43 15.70 2.31 -14.19
N LEU A 44 16.54 3.14 -13.56
CA LEU A 44 16.34 3.59 -12.18
C LEU A 44 15.01 4.36 -12.03
N VAL A 45 14.74 5.31 -12.92
CA VAL A 45 13.49 6.08 -12.90
C VAL A 45 12.29 5.16 -13.13
N MET A 46 12.39 4.17 -14.02
CA MET A 46 11.31 3.23 -14.28
C MET A 46 10.99 2.38 -13.05
N ILE A 47 12.01 1.82 -12.40
CA ILE A 47 11.87 1.01 -11.19
C ILE A 47 11.29 1.85 -10.06
N LEU A 48 11.82 3.05 -9.85
CA LEU A 48 11.34 3.94 -8.79
C LEU A 48 9.89 4.37 -9.03
N GLY A 49 9.55 4.70 -10.28
CA GLY A 49 8.18 5.02 -10.67
C GLY A 49 7.22 3.87 -10.42
N ASN A 50 7.61 2.64 -10.78
CA ASN A 50 6.79 1.46 -10.57
C ASN A 50 6.57 1.19 -9.07
N ILE A 51 7.63 1.27 -8.26
CA ILE A 51 7.54 1.11 -6.81
C ILE A 51 6.65 2.19 -6.18
N LEU A 52 6.69 3.43 -6.65
CA LEU A 52 5.82 4.49 -6.13
C LEU A 52 4.37 4.24 -6.50
N ILE A 53 4.09 3.86 -7.75
CA ILE A 53 2.73 3.60 -8.24
C ILE A 53 2.11 2.40 -7.52
N ASP A 54 2.86 1.32 -7.33
CA ASP A 54 2.36 0.10 -6.68
C ASP A 54 2.43 0.20 -5.14
N GLY A 55 3.37 0.98 -4.61
CA GLY A 55 3.58 1.16 -3.18
C GLY A 55 2.59 2.13 -2.53
N LEU A 56 2.28 3.26 -3.18
CA LEU A 56 1.36 4.28 -2.63
C LEU A 56 -0.01 3.71 -2.24
N PRO A 57 -0.68 2.89 -3.06
CA PRO A 57 -1.94 2.24 -2.70
C PRO A 57 -1.80 1.25 -1.54
N SER A 58 -0.63 0.65 -1.31
CA SER A 58 -0.43 -0.32 -0.22
C SER A 58 -0.48 0.34 1.17
N PHE A 59 -0.26 1.65 1.25
CA PHE A 59 -0.43 2.42 2.48
C PHE A 59 -1.88 2.83 2.74
N MET A 60 -2.75 2.77 1.72
CA MET A 60 -4.18 3.00 1.91
C MET A 60 -4.82 1.72 2.42
N LYS A 61 -5.48 1.78 3.57
CA LYS A 61 -6.29 0.69 4.11
C LYS A 61 -7.75 1.10 4.17
N ARG A 62 -8.65 0.15 3.91
CA ARG A 62 -10.07 0.34 4.16
C ARG A 62 -10.36 0.10 5.63
N THR A 63 -11.24 0.93 6.17
CA THR A 63 -11.78 0.77 7.51
C THR A 63 -13.29 0.75 7.46
N VAL A 64 -13.89 -0.10 8.29
CA VAL A 64 -15.32 -0.13 8.55
C VAL A 64 -15.59 0.74 9.76
N THR A 65 -16.45 1.74 9.61
CA THR A 65 -16.85 2.64 10.70
C THR A 65 -18.14 2.14 11.33
N ILE A 66 -18.12 1.92 12.65
CA ILE A 66 -19.27 1.41 13.39
C ILE A 66 -19.55 2.35 14.58
N PRO A 67 -20.82 2.72 14.84
CA PRO A 67 -21.17 3.45 16.06
C PRO A 67 -20.95 2.54 17.27
N PHE A 68 -20.29 3.07 18.30
CA PHE A 68 -20.11 2.37 19.57
C PHE A 68 -20.53 3.29 20.71
N THR A 69 -21.30 2.74 21.63
CA THR A 69 -21.87 3.48 22.74
C THR A 69 -21.03 3.33 24.01
N LEU A 70 -21.14 4.30 24.91
CA LEU A 70 -20.45 4.25 26.20
C LEU A 70 -20.85 3.03 27.05
N GLU A 71 -22.13 2.61 26.98
CA GLU A 71 -22.63 1.44 27.71
C GLU A 71 -21.94 0.15 27.27
N GLN A 72 -21.76 0.00 25.95
CA GLN A 72 -21.04 -1.13 25.36
C GLN A 72 -19.58 -1.18 25.80
N GLN A 73 -18.93 -0.02 25.93
CA GLN A 73 -17.57 0.04 26.43
C GLN A 73 -17.45 -0.40 27.88
N ILE A 74 -18.33 0.10 28.74
CA ILE A 74 -18.34 -0.25 30.16
C ILE A 74 -18.59 -1.76 30.31
N LEU A 75 -19.48 -2.32 29.48
CA LEU A 75 -19.74 -3.75 29.42
C LEU A 75 -18.48 -4.55 29.08
N VAL A 76 -17.73 -4.13 28.05
CA VAL A 76 -16.47 -4.77 27.66
C VAL A 76 -15.42 -4.65 28.76
N GLN A 77 -15.23 -3.47 29.34
CA GLN A 77 -14.21 -3.22 30.36
C GLN A 77 -14.44 -4.01 31.67
N LYS A 78 -15.72 -4.23 32.03
CA LYS A 78 -16.10 -4.98 33.24
C LYS A 78 -16.13 -6.49 33.03
N SER A 79 -16.08 -6.96 31.78
CA SER A 79 -16.17 -8.37 31.47
C SER A 79 -14.91 -9.14 31.88
N GLU A 80 -15.08 -10.37 32.35
CA GLU A 80 -13.98 -11.31 32.59
C GLU A 80 -13.24 -11.68 31.30
N SER A 81 -13.93 -11.58 30.16
CA SER A 81 -13.37 -11.82 28.83
C SER A 81 -13.72 -10.66 27.88
N PRO A 82 -12.96 -9.55 27.95
CA PRO A 82 -13.28 -8.33 27.22
C PRO A 82 -13.21 -8.54 25.68
N LEU A 83 -12.22 -9.30 25.20
CA LEU A 83 -12.11 -9.64 23.77
C LEU A 83 -13.34 -10.39 23.25
N LYS A 84 -13.82 -11.39 23.99
CA LYS A 84 -14.98 -12.19 23.60
C LYS A 84 -16.27 -11.37 23.64
N THR A 85 -16.40 -10.51 24.63
CA THR A 85 -17.57 -9.61 24.75
C THR A 85 -17.61 -8.63 23.60
N LEU A 86 -16.43 -8.08 23.25
CA LEU A 86 -16.29 -7.18 22.14
C LEU A 86 -16.57 -7.85 20.80
N SER A 87 -16.10 -9.08 20.57
CA SER A 87 -16.36 -9.79 19.32
C SER A 87 -17.86 -10.03 19.10
N ILE A 88 -18.59 -10.45 20.13
CA ILE A 88 -20.05 -10.66 20.05
C ILE A 88 -20.79 -9.35 19.74
N LEU A 89 -20.36 -8.25 20.36
CA LEU A 89 -20.98 -6.96 20.13
C LEU A 89 -20.71 -6.44 18.72
N LEU A 90 -19.47 -6.56 18.25
CA LEU A 90 -19.11 -6.20 16.88
C LEU A 90 -19.86 -7.04 15.85
N GLU A 91 -20.01 -8.34 16.09
CA GLU A 91 -20.79 -9.24 15.24
C GLU A 91 -22.25 -8.77 15.14
N LYS A 92 -22.84 -8.36 16.27
CA LYS A 92 -24.20 -7.79 16.29
C LYS A 92 -24.29 -6.48 15.52
N GLU A 93 -23.46 -5.49 15.83
CA GLU A 93 -23.50 -4.17 15.19
C GLU A 93 -23.24 -4.27 13.67
N LEU A 94 -22.33 -5.16 13.28
CA LEU A 94 -22.02 -5.37 11.87
C LEU A 94 -23.14 -6.12 11.14
N SER A 95 -23.82 -7.06 11.81
CA SER A 95 -25.02 -7.73 11.30
C SER A 95 -26.21 -6.77 11.15
N ASP A 96 -26.41 -5.88 12.13
CA ASP A 96 -27.41 -4.81 12.08
C ASP A 96 -27.09 -3.83 10.94
N ALA A 97 -25.81 -3.49 10.74
CA ALA A 97 -25.38 -2.58 9.66
C ALA A 97 -25.61 -3.14 8.24
N ILE A 98 -25.62 -4.46 8.06
CA ILE A 98 -25.89 -5.12 6.77
C ILE A 98 -27.35 -5.54 6.59
N ASP A 99 -28.23 -5.16 7.53
CA ASP A 99 -29.65 -5.55 7.58
C ASP A 99 -29.83 -7.08 7.53
N SER A 100 -28.94 -7.84 8.18
CA SER A 100 -29.09 -9.29 8.30
C SER A 100 -30.04 -9.63 9.44
N ASP A 101 -31.11 -10.38 9.14
CA ASP A 101 -32.06 -10.88 10.14
C ASP A 101 -31.40 -11.82 11.18
N HIS A 102 -30.26 -12.40 10.84
CA HIS A 102 -29.53 -13.33 11.70
C HIS A 102 -28.12 -12.83 11.93
N ILE A 103 -27.66 -12.98 13.18
CA ILE A 103 -26.26 -12.79 13.55
C ILE A 103 -25.48 -13.94 12.89
N ASP A 104 -24.74 -13.60 11.84
CA ASP A 104 -23.96 -14.55 11.06
C ASP A 104 -22.46 -14.37 11.39
N PRO A 105 -21.78 -15.38 11.96
CA PRO A 105 -20.39 -15.25 12.38
C PRO A 105 -19.44 -14.96 11.21
N ASP A 106 -19.85 -15.29 9.98
CA ASP A 106 -19.06 -15.01 8.78
C ASP A 106 -18.98 -13.50 8.50
N VAL A 107 -19.85 -12.67 9.06
CA VAL A 107 -19.81 -11.21 8.92
C VAL A 107 -18.53 -10.63 9.52
N MET A 108 -17.99 -11.27 10.56
CA MET A 108 -16.73 -10.87 11.18
C MET A 108 -15.52 -11.05 10.25
N SER A 109 -15.64 -11.87 9.21
CA SER A 109 -14.58 -12.02 8.19
C SER A 109 -14.40 -10.80 7.29
N LEU A 110 -15.35 -9.85 7.31
CA LEU A 110 -15.26 -8.57 6.60
C LEU A 110 -14.32 -7.58 7.29
N ILE A 111 -14.04 -7.80 8.57
CA ILE A 111 -13.06 -7.02 9.32
C ILE A 111 -11.80 -7.85 9.56
N SER A 112 -10.68 -7.19 9.86
CA SER A 112 -9.44 -7.91 10.09
C SER A 112 -9.53 -8.78 11.35
N PRO A 113 -8.90 -9.98 11.37
CA PRO A 113 -8.89 -10.85 12.56
C PRO A 113 -8.34 -10.16 13.81
N TYR A 114 -7.51 -9.13 13.63
CA TYR A 114 -6.87 -8.37 14.71
C TYR A 114 -7.65 -7.12 15.11
N ALA A 115 -8.68 -6.72 14.35
CA ALA A 115 -9.41 -5.48 14.56
C ALA A 115 -10.04 -5.39 15.96
N ALA A 116 -10.58 -6.51 16.49
CA ALA A 116 -11.12 -6.56 17.84
C ALA A 116 -10.04 -6.35 18.92
N GLY A 117 -8.82 -6.87 18.70
CA GLY A 117 -7.69 -6.69 19.61
C GLY A 117 -7.17 -5.25 19.61
N ASP A 118 -6.98 -4.68 18.42
CA ASP A 118 -6.57 -3.28 18.23
C ASP A 118 -7.60 -2.34 18.88
N PHE A 119 -8.88 -2.62 18.68
CA PHE A 119 -9.95 -1.82 19.25
C PHE A 119 -10.03 -1.96 20.78
N LEU A 120 -9.80 -3.15 21.32
CA LEU A 120 -9.73 -3.32 22.78
C LEU A 120 -8.60 -2.48 23.38
N GLN A 121 -7.42 -2.43 22.74
CA GLN A 121 -6.34 -1.56 23.20
C GLN A 121 -6.75 -0.08 23.15
N GLN A 122 -7.49 0.32 22.11
CA GLN A 122 -8.05 1.67 22.02
C GLN A 122 -9.06 1.95 23.15
N ILE A 123 -9.98 1.04 23.44
CA ILE A 123 -10.95 1.16 24.54
C ILE A 123 -10.25 1.30 25.89
N LEU A 124 -9.21 0.51 26.13
CA LEU A 124 -8.47 0.51 27.39
C LEU A 124 -7.56 1.74 27.56
N SER A 125 -7.12 2.34 26.45
CA SER A 125 -6.27 3.53 26.47
C SER A 125 -7.06 4.84 26.54
N PHE A 126 -8.31 4.85 26.12
CA PHE A 126 -9.20 6.01 26.26
C PHE A 126 -9.75 6.15 27.68
N GLU A 127 -9.57 7.32 28.29
CA GLU A 127 -10.40 7.76 29.42
C GLU A 127 -11.80 8.06 28.87
N LEU A 128 -12.76 7.17 29.15
CA LEU A 128 -14.23 7.29 28.94
C LEU A 128 -14.65 8.25 27.79
N PRO A 129 -14.91 7.73 26.56
CA PRO A 129 -15.38 8.50 25.43
C PRO A 129 -16.75 9.13 25.69
N LYS A 130 -17.04 10.16 24.89
CA LYS A 130 -18.36 10.79 24.82
C LYS A 130 -19.41 9.76 24.37
N LYS A 131 -20.64 10.01 24.83
CA LYS A 131 -21.89 9.24 24.70
C LYS A 131 -22.00 8.28 23.50
N GLU A 132 -21.59 8.73 22.31
CA GLU A 132 -21.54 7.95 21.07
C GLU A 132 -20.24 8.30 20.34
N THR A 133 -19.40 7.30 20.08
CA THR A 133 -18.15 7.48 19.34
C THR A 133 -18.14 6.56 18.13
N MET A 134 -17.82 7.12 16.96
CA MET A 134 -17.64 6.35 15.73
C MET A 134 -16.25 5.72 15.76
N ILE A 135 -16.17 4.40 15.81
CA ILE A 135 -14.89 3.69 15.78
C ILE A 135 -14.62 3.14 14.40
N ARG A 136 -13.35 3.20 14.03
CA ARG A 136 -12.84 2.68 12.76
C ARG A 136 -12.16 1.36 13.03
N LEU A 137 -12.65 0.31 12.40
CA LEU A 137 -12.08 -1.03 12.45
C LEU A 137 -11.41 -1.31 11.11
N ASN A 138 -10.24 -1.94 11.15
CA ASN A 138 -9.56 -2.33 9.92
C ASN A 138 -10.41 -3.36 9.15
N ALA A 139 -10.63 -3.12 7.87
CA ALA A 139 -11.26 -4.10 6.97
C ALA A 139 -10.34 -5.33 6.81
N SER A 140 -10.92 -6.47 6.42
CA SER A 140 -10.13 -7.64 6.03
C SER A 140 -9.38 -7.41 4.71
N ASP A 141 -8.30 -8.15 4.52
CA ASP A 141 -7.48 -8.08 3.30
C ASP A 141 -8.29 -8.50 2.07
N ASP A 142 -9.10 -9.55 2.19
CA ASP A 142 -10.00 -10.02 1.13
C ASP A 142 -11.03 -8.96 0.72
N LEU A 143 -11.55 -8.21 1.69
CA LEU A 143 -12.47 -7.10 1.43
C LEU A 143 -11.77 -5.95 0.70
N ASP A 144 -10.56 -5.59 1.13
CA ASP A 144 -9.80 -4.55 0.46
C ASP A 144 -9.36 -4.96 -0.95
N GLN A 145 -8.95 -6.23 -1.13
CA GLN A 145 -8.64 -6.82 -2.42
C GLN A 145 -9.86 -6.80 -3.34
N TYR A 146 -11.05 -7.19 -2.87
CA TYR A 146 -12.28 -7.14 -3.67
C TYR A 146 -12.53 -5.75 -4.27
N PHE A 147 -12.35 -4.69 -3.48
CA PHE A 147 -12.56 -3.35 -4.00
C PHE A 147 -11.41 -2.82 -4.88
N ARG A 148 -10.21 -3.38 -4.80
CA ARG A 148 -9.09 -3.06 -5.72
C ARG A 148 -9.21 -3.85 -7.03
N HIS A 149 -9.50 -5.15 -6.94
CA HIS A 149 -9.52 -6.13 -8.01
C HIS A 149 -10.75 -7.05 -7.90
N PRO A 150 -11.95 -6.60 -8.34
CA PRO A 150 -13.19 -7.36 -8.14
C PRO A 150 -13.22 -8.72 -8.86
N LYS A 151 -12.38 -8.91 -9.88
CA LYS A 151 -12.31 -10.14 -10.69
C LYS A 151 -11.51 -11.26 -10.01
N GLU A 152 -10.71 -10.94 -9.01
CA GLU A 152 -9.80 -11.87 -8.32
C GLU A 152 -10.20 -12.05 -6.85
N THR A 153 -11.50 -11.96 -6.56
CA THR A 153 -11.99 -11.98 -5.17
C THR A 153 -12.01 -13.38 -4.58
N LEU A 154 -11.58 -13.48 -3.32
CA LEU A 154 -11.72 -14.67 -2.48
C LEU A 154 -13.04 -14.67 -1.69
N LEU A 155 -13.83 -13.60 -1.78
CA LEU A 155 -15.09 -13.45 -1.06
C LEU A 155 -16.19 -14.30 -1.70
N GLN A 156 -17.04 -14.87 -0.85
CA GLN A 156 -18.26 -15.55 -1.25
C GLN A 156 -19.34 -14.54 -1.68
N GLU A 157 -20.32 -14.98 -2.47
CA GLU A 157 -21.40 -14.11 -2.98
C GLU A 157 -22.16 -13.35 -1.87
N LYS A 158 -22.37 -14.00 -0.71
CA LYS A 158 -22.98 -13.38 0.47
C LYS A 158 -22.13 -12.22 1.00
N GLN A 159 -20.84 -12.45 1.18
CA GLN A 159 -19.89 -11.45 1.67
C GLN A 159 -19.76 -10.27 0.70
N ILE A 160 -19.82 -10.52 -0.61
CA ILE A 160 -19.86 -9.47 -1.64
C ILE A 160 -21.11 -8.61 -1.47
N THR A 161 -22.26 -9.21 -1.22
CA THR A 161 -23.52 -8.49 -1.00
C THR A 161 -23.43 -7.62 0.25
N TRP A 162 -22.91 -8.16 1.36
CA TRP A 162 -22.68 -7.42 2.59
C TRP A 162 -21.70 -6.26 2.40
N ALA A 163 -20.60 -6.49 1.69
CA ALA A 163 -19.62 -5.46 1.35
C ALA A 163 -20.25 -4.31 0.53
N GLN A 164 -21.13 -4.64 -0.42
CA GLN A 164 -21.87 -3.66 -1.20
C GLN A 164 -22.86 -2.88 -0.31
N THR A 165 -23.58 -3.53 0.60
CA THR A 165 -24.48 -2.88 1.55
C THR A 165 -23.72 -1.90 2.45
N LEU A 166 -22.60 -2.31 3.05
CA LEU A 166 -21.75 -1.45 3.88
C LEU A 166 -21.19 -0.26 3.09
N ASN A 167 -20.79 -0.48 1.84
CA ASN A 167 -20.32 0.60 0.97
C ASN A 167 -21.46 1.57 0.58
N SER A 168 -22.68 1.08 0.36
CA SER A 168 -23.84 1.91 0.04
C SER A 168 -24.28 2.81 1.20
N LYS A 169 -24.02 2.37 2.44
CA LYS A 169 -24.28 3.12 3.68
C LYS A 169 -23.12 4.06 4.08
N ASP A 170 -22.10 4.20 3.23
CA ASP A 170 -20.90 5.03 3.45
C ASP A 170 -20.10 4.64 4.72
N LEU A 171 -20.20 3.37 5.14
CA LEU A 171 -19.50 2.86 6.33
C LEU A 171 -18.07 2.39 6.03
N ILE A 172 -17.73 2.17 4.75
CA ILE A 172 -16.39 1.77 4.32
C ILE A 172 -15.63 3.00 3.81
N THR A 173 -14.71 3.48 4.63
CA THR A 173 -13.84 4.61 4.28
C THR A 173 -12.42 4.15 3.97
N ARG A 174 -11.72 4.86 3.08
CA ARG A 174 -10.29 4.66 2.86
C ARG A 174 -9.51 5.64 3.71
N HIS A 175 -8.54 5.13 4.45
CA HIS A 175 -7.62 5.94 5.23
C HIS A 175 -6.17 5.56 4.96
N PHE A 176 -5.31 6.54 5.06
CA PHE A 176 -3.87 6.35 4.95
C PHE A 176 -3.35 5.85 6.30
N ASN A 177 -2.66 4.71 6.29
CA ASN A 177 -2.08 4.11 7.47
C ASN A 177 -0.75 4.82 7.80
N ILE A 178 -0.74 5.68 8.83
CA ILE A 178 0.45 6.35 9.40
C ILE A 178 0.79 5.72 10.74
#